data_AF-A0A073K3D8-F1
#
_entry.id   AF-A0A073K3D8-F1
#
_cell.length_a   1.000
_cell.length_b   1.000
_cell.length_c   1.000
_cell.angle_alpha   90.00
_cell.angle_beta   90.00
_cell.angle_gamma   90.00
#
_symmetry.space_group_name_H-M   'P 1'
#
loop_
_entity.id
_entity.type
_entity.pdbx_description
1 polymer ?
#
loop_
_entity_poly.entity_id
_entity_poly.type
_entity_poly.pdbx_seq_one_letter_code
_entity_poly.pdbx_strand_id
1 'polypeptide(L)'
;MKVAVFPGSFDPLTLGHLDLIKRGSALFDQLAVAVMTNESKNPLFTVEERVAQIKEAVSGLDNVSVITTEGLTVDLMNRIGADYLMRGLRNTTDFQYERDIAAMNNFLDDQCETVFFLAKPEYQHLSSSLLKEVTSAGGDISAYLPANINEALKKRLMEREMLRVKKDNEKAR
;
A
#
# COMPACT_ATOMS: atom_id res chain seq x y z
N MET A 1 1.95 10.41 -23.18
CA MET A 1 1.65 9.14 -22.49
C MET A 1 1.42 9.49 -21.05
N LYS A 2 0.26 9.16 -20.47
CA LYS A 2 -0.09 9.49 -19.09
C LYS A 2 0.48 8.43 -18.16
N VAL A 3 1.56 8.75 -17.46
CA VAL A 3 2.22 7.86 -16.51
C VAL A 3 1.90 8.32 -15.10
N ALA A 4 1.39 7.40 -14.27
CA ALA A 4 1.03 7.68 -12.89
C ALA A 4 1.85 6.85 -11.90
N VAL A 5 2.09 7.41 -10.72
CA VAL A 5 2.66 6.70 -9.56
C VAL A 5 1.59 6.59 -8.49
N PHE A 6 1.36 5.38 -7.97
CA PHE A 6 0.56 5.14 -6.76
C PHE A 6 1.49 4.68 -5.62
N PRO A 7 1.97 5.61 -4.79
CA PRO A 7 2.89 5.28 -3.71
C PRO A 7 2.15 4.86 -2.44
N GLY A 8 2.73 3.92 -1.70
CA GLY A 8 2.18 3.46 -0.43
C GLY A 8 3.14 2.53 0.31
N SER A 9 2.89 2.34 1.61
CA SER A 9 3.63 1.32 2.37
C SER A 9 3.15 -0.08 2.02
N PHE A 10 1.86 -0.26 1.70
CA PHE A 10 1.25 -1.54 1.32
C PHE A 10 1.62 -2.69 2.28
N ASP A 11 1.43 -2.48 3.59
CA ASP A 11 1.80 -3.45 4.64
C ASP A 11 0.60 -3.99 5.45
N PRO A 12 -0.23 -4.88 4.86
CA PRO A 12 -0.19 -5.32 3.46
C PRO A 12 -1.04 -4.46 2.51
N LEU A 13 -0.96 -4.74 1.20
CA LEU A 13 -1.93 -4.28 0.21
C LEU A 13 -3.32 -4.89 0.52
N THR A 14 -4.39 -4.13 0.25
CA THR A 14 -5.79 -4.50 0.59
C THR A 14 -6.66 -4.44 -0.66
N LEU A 15 -7.90 -4.95 -0.58
CA LEU A 15 -8.85 -4.80 -1.70
C LEU A 15 -9.21 -3.34 -1.98
N GLY A 16 -9.16 -2.46 -0.97
CA GLY A 16 -9.29 -1.02 -1.17
C GLY A 16 -8.17 -0.46 -2.05
N HIS A 17 -6.91 -0.84 -1.79
CA HIS A 17 -5.79 -0.46 -2.65
C HIS A 17 -5.92 -1.08 -4.05
N LEU A 18 -6.34 -2.34 -4.16
CA LEU A 18 -6.51 -3.02 -5.45
C LEU A 18 -7.62 -2.40 -6.31
N ASP A 19 -8.72 -1.94 -5.70
CA ASP A 19 -9.77 -1.18 -6.39
C ASP A 19 -9.21 0.10 -7.01
N LEU A 20 -8.41 0.85 -6.25
CA LEU A 20 -7.75 2.05 -6.73
C LEU A 20 -6.79 1.72 -7.88
N ILE A 21 -5.94 0.70 -7.74
CA ILE A 21 -5.03 0.27 -8.81
C ILE A 21 -5.79 -0.07 -10.09
N LYS A 22 -6.88 -0.84 -9.99
CA LYS A 22 -7.72 -1.19 -11.15
C LYS A 22 -8.31 0.05 -11.81
N ARG A 23 -8.88 0.97 -11.02
CA ARG A 23 -9.47 2.22 -11.55
C ARG A 23 -8.41 3.15 -12.14
N GLY A 24 -7.24 3.24 -11.54
CA GLY A 24 -6.10 4.00 -12.06
C GLY A 24 -5.58 3.42 -13.37
N SER A 25 -5.42 2.09 -13.44
CA SER A 25 -4.97 1.39 -14.64
C SER A 25 -5.89 1.58 -15.85
N ALA A 26 -7.18 1.85 -15.62
CA ALA A 26 -8.13 2.17 -16.70
C ALA A 26 -8.04 3.63 -17.18
N LEU A 27 -7.41 4.52 -16.42
CA LEU A 27 -7.33 5.96 -16.71
C LEU A 27 -5.96 6.39 -17.24
N PHE A 28 -4.88 5.72 -16.81
CA PHE A 28 -3.51 6.02 -17.17
C PHE A 28 -2.95 4.99 -18.16
N ASP A 29 -2.04 5.43 -19.02
CA ASP A 29 -1.40 4.55 -20.00
C ASP A 29 -0.43 3.58 -19.31
N GLN A 30 0.19 4.03 -18.21
CA GLN A 30 1.06 3.24 -17.34
C GLN A 30 0.83 3.65 -15.87
N LEU A 31 0.79 2.66 -14.98
CA LEU A 31 0.67 2.88 -13.53
C LEU A 31 1.78 2.16 -12.79
N ALA A 32 2.61 2.92 -12.07
CA ALA A 32 3.65 2.40 -11.19
C ALA A 32 3.15 2.35 -9.74
N VAL A 33 2.95 1.16 -9.19
CA VAL A 33 2.69 0.95 -7.76
C VAL A 33 4.03 1.00 -7.04
N ALA A 34 4.28 2.09 -6.32
CA ALA A 34 5.56 2.36 -5.66
C ALA A 34 5.52 1.98 -4.18
N VAL A 35 6.22 0.90 -3.83
CA VAL A 35 6.37 0.43 -2.45
C VAL A 35 7.41 1.30 -1.75
N MET A 36 6.94 2.10 -0.78
CA MET A 36 7.79 3.01 -0.01
C MET A 36 8.58 2.26 1.06
N THR A 37 9.88 2.51 1.12
CA THR A 37 10.82 1.96 2.11
C THR A 37 11.00 2.93 3.28
N ASN A 38 9.97 3.10 4.12
CA ASN A 38 10.12 3.93 5.31
C ASN A 38 10.58 3.08 6.51
N GLU A 39 11.89 3.05 6.77
CA GLU A 39 12.51 2.26 7.85
C GLU A 39 12.00 2.64 9.25
N SER A 40 11.46 3.85 9.43
CA SER A 40 10.92 4.29 10.73
C SER A 40 9.66 3.52 11.17
N LYS A 41 8.99 2.83 10.23
CA LYS A 41 7.81 2.02 10.52
C LYS A 41 8.23 0.56 10.50
N ASN A 42 8.25 -0.11 11.66
CA ASN A 42 8.46 -1.56 11.78
C ASN A 42 7.40 -2.33 10.97
N PRO A 43 7.66 -2.71 9.70
CA PRO A 43 6.63 -3.26 8.85
C PRO A 43 6.40 -4.73 9.21
N LEU A 44 5.21 -5.24 8.92
CA LEU A 44 4.92 -6.65 9.10
C LEU A 44 5.68 -7.50 8.08
N PHE A 45 5.71 -7.03 6.84
CA PHE A 45 6.38 -7.66 5.71
C PHE A 45 7.61 -6.87 5.25
N THR A 46 8.63 -7.58 4.75
CA THR A 46 9.79 -6.93 4.14
C THR A 46 9.38 -6.19 2.85
N VAL A 47 10.26 -5.36 2.30
CA VAL A 47 9.99 -4.67 1.03
C VAL A 47 9.78 -5.68 -0.09
N GLU A 48 10.64 -6.70 -0.14
CA GLU A 48 10.63 -7.76 -1.15
C GLU A 48 9.34 -8.58 -1.08
N GLU A 49 8.90 -8.91 0.14
CA GLU A 49 7.64 -9.62 0.37
C GLU A 49 6.45 -8.81 -0.13
N ARG A 50 6.39 -7.51 0.20
CA ARG A 50 5.32 -6.62 -0.26
C ARG A 50 5.31 -6.50 -1.78
N VAL A 51 6.48 -6.33 -2.41
CA VAL A 51 6.59 -6.27 -3.87
C VAL A 51 6.09 -7.56 -4.51
N ALA A 52 6.50 -8.72 -4.01
CA ALA A 52 6.07 -10.02 -4.53
C ALA A 52 4.55 -10.21 -4.41
N GLN A 53 4.00 -9.90 -3.23
CA GLN A 53 2.55 -9.95 -2.96
C GLN A 53 1.74 -9.06 -3.91
N ILE A 54 2.22 -7.83 -4.13
CA ILE A 54 1.55 -6.86 -5.00
C ILE A 54 1.63 -7.34 -6.45
N LYS A 55 2.81 -7.77 -6.93
CA LYS A 55 2.99 -8.29 -8.30
C LYS A 55 2.01 -9.42 -8.62
N GLU A 56 1.82 -10.35 -7.70
CA GLU A 56 0.84 -11.42 -7.86
C GLU A 56 -0.60 -10.87 -7.88
N ALA A 57 -0.94 -9.96 -6.97
CA ALA A 57 -2.28 -9.35 -6.88
C ALA A 57 -2.66 -8.51 -8.11
N VAL A 58 -1.69 -7.96 -8.84
CA VAL A 58 -1.90 -7.14 -10.05
C VAL A 58 -1.54 -7.87 -11.35
N SER A 59 -1.24 -9.17 -11.30
CA SER A 59 -0.72 -9.94 -12.44
C SER A 59 -1.61 -9.95 -13.70
N GLY A 60 -2.91 -9.64 -13.56
CA GLY A 60 -3.84 -9.50 -14.69
C GLY A 60 -3.94 -8.08 -15.28
N LEU A 61 -3.07 -7.15 -14.90
CA LEU A 61 -3.07 -5.76 -15.37
C LEU A 61 -1.76 -5.44 -16.11
N ASP A 62 -1.80 -5.49 -17.44
CA ASP A 62 -0.60 -5.41 -18.30
C ASP A 62 0.12 -4.05 -18.25
N ASN A 63 -0.58 -2.99 -17.86
CA ASN A 63 -0.03 -1.63 -17.75
C ASN A 63 0.32 -1.23 -16.31
N VAL A 64 0.35 -2.18 -15.38
CA VAL A 64 0.72 -1.94 -13.99
C VAL A 64 2.10 -2.53 -13.71
N SER A 65 3.03 -1.68 -13.26
CA SER A 65 4.34 -2.08 -12.77
C SER A 65 4.42 -1.93 -11.25
N VAL A 66 5.23 -2.77 -10.60
CA VAL A 66 5.47 -2.69 -9.15
C VAL A 66 6.94 -2.40 -8.94
N ILE A 67 7.21 -1.27 -8.31
CA ILE A 67 8.56 -0.76 -8.08
C ILE A 67 8.75 -0.43 -6.60
N THR A 68 10.00 -0.33 -6.19
CA THR A 68 10.38 0.15 -4.86
C THR A 68 11.01 1.52 -4.98
N THR A 69 10.77 2.38 -4.00
CA THR A 69 11.51 3.62 -3.91
C THR A 69 11.79 4.01 -2.47
N GLU A 70 12.93 4.63 -2.30
CA GLU A 70 13.28 5.45 -1.15
C GLU A 70 13.27 6.93 -1.57
N GLY A 71 13.35 7.84 -0.60
CA GLY A 71 13.41 9.28 -0.85
C GLY A 71 12.06 9.92 -1.21
N LEU A 72 12.12 11.04 -1.94
CA LEU A 72 10.95 11.84 -2.28
C LEU A 72 10.15 11.23 -3.44
N THR A 73 8.83 11.41 -3.39
CA THR A 73 7.95 10.88 -4.45
C THR A 73 8.20 11.59 -5.78
N VAL A 74 8.46 12.90 -5.76
CA VAL A 74 8.80 13.69 -6.95
C VAL A 74 10.08 13.21 -7.64
N ASP A 75 11.09 12.75 -6.89
CA ASP A 75 12.33 12.23 -7.48
C ASP A 75 12.07 10.92 -8.25
N LEU A 76 11.22 10.05 -7.68
CA LEU A 76 10.76 8.84 -8.36
C LEU A 76 9.99 9.21 -9.63
N MET A 77 9.06 10.16 -9.53
CA MET A 77 8.23 10.58 -10.65
C MET A 77 9.10 11.10 -11.81
N ASN A 78 10.07 11.96 -11.52
CA ASN A 78 11.05 12.43 -12.49
C ASN A 78 11.88 11.30 -13.12
N ARG A 79 12.34 10.34 -12.30
CA ARG A 79 13.14 9.21 -12.79
C ARG A 79 12.40 8.33 -13.80
N ILE A 80 11.08 8.19 -13.66
CA ILE A 80 10.27 7.33 -14.54
C ILE A 80 9.43 8.10 -15.55
N GLY A 81 9.54 9.44 -15.58
CA GLY A 81 8.73 10.30 -16.44
C GLY A 81 7.23 10.23 -16.12
N ALA A 82 6.88 10.29 -14.83
CA ALA A 82 5.49 10.33 -14.37
C ALA A 82 5.05 11.74 -14.02
N ASP A 83 3.93 12.15 -14.60
CA ASP A 83 3.32 13.48 -14.36
C ASP A 83 2.24 13.41 -13.26
N TYR A 84 1.69 12.22 -13.00
CA TYR A 84 0.52 12.06 -12.14
C TYR A 84 0.84 11.30 -10.85
N LEU A 85 0.59 11.94 -9.71
CA LEU A 85 0.59 11.31 -8.40
C LEU A 85 -0.82 10.85 -8.05
N MET A 86 -1.05 9.54 -8.04
CA MET A 86 -2.33 8.96 -7.67
C MET A 86 -2.43 8.77 -6.16
N ARG A 87 -3.52 9.22 -5.52
CA ARG A 87 -3.79 9.07 -4.08
C ARG A 87 -5.22 8.63 -3.81
N GLY A 88 -5.42 7.86 -2.74
CA GLY A 88 -6.73 7.39 -2.29
C GLY A 88 -7.24 8.19 -1.10
N LEU A 89 -8.52 8.54 -1.10
CA LEU A 89 -9.19 9.24 -0.01
C LEU A 89 -10.30 8.36 0.57
N ARG A 90 -10.22 8.03 1.86
CA ARG A 90 -11.27 7.26 2.55
C ARG A 90 -12.22 8.15 3.35
N ASN A 91 -11.72 9.25 3.89
CA ASN A 91 -12.46 10.16 4.77
C ASN A 91 -11.85 11.57 4.75
N THR A 92 -12.43 12.47 5.55
CA THR A 92 -12.00 13.87 5.67
C THR A 92 -10.61 14.04 6.28
N THR A 93 -10.19 13.15 7.18
CA THR A 93 -8.86 13.16 7.78
C THR A 93 -7.78 12.81 6.77
N ASP A 94 -8.01 11.76 5.96
CA ASP A 94 -7.13 11.44 4.83
C ASP A 94 -7.02 12.62 3.88
N PHE A 95 -8.13 13.29 3.55
CA PHE A 95 -8.11 14.44 2.64
C PHE A 95 -7.19 15.57 3.11
N GLN A 96 -7.24 15.93 4.40
CA GLN A 96 -6.38 17.00 4.92
C GLN A 96 -4.90 16.63 4.81
N TYR A 97 -4.53 15.42 5.24
CA TYR A 97 -3.16 14.93 5.14
C TYR A 97 -2.68 14.87 3.68
N GLU A 98 -3.50 14.30 2.80
CA GLU A 98 -3.14 14.08 1.41
C GLU A 98 -3.09 15.36 0.58
N ARG A 99 -3.95 16.35 0.90
CA ARG A 99 -3.88 17.69 0.31
C ARG A 99 -2.54 18.36 0.65
N ASP A 100 -2.09 18.26 1.90
CA ASP A 100 -0.84 18.89 2.32
C ASP A 100 0.37 18.21 1.64
N ILE A 101 0.34 16.88 1.50
CA ILE A 101 1.35 16.13 0.72
C ILE A 101 1.34 16.54 -0.76
N ALA A 102 0.17 16.69 -1.36
CA ALA A 102 0.04 17.14 -2.75
C ALA A 102 0.64 18.54 -2.95
N ALA A 103 0.34 19.48 -2.06
CA ALA A 103 0.89 20.83 -2.11
C ALA A 103 2.42 20.84 -1.98
N MET A 104 2.99 19.98 -1.13
CA MET A 104 4.46 19.86 -1.00
C MET A 104 5.11 19.25 -2.23
N ASN A 105 4.52 18.21 -2.83
CA ASN A 105 5.06 17.64 -4.07
C ASN A 105 4.99 18.65 -5.23
N ASN A 106 3.89 19.41 -5.35
CA ASN A 106 3.77 20.45 -6.37
C ASN A 106 4.74 21.63 -6.14
N PHE A 107 5.03 21.96 -4.88
CA PHE A 107 6.06 22.96 -4.56
C PHE A 107 7.47 22.50 -4.97
N LEU A 108 7.78 21.21 -4.79
CA LEU A 108 9.07 20.64 -5.15
C LEU A 108 9.22 20.44 -6.66
N ASP A 109 8.12 20.17 -7.36
CA ASP A 109 8.05 19.96 -8.79
C ASP A 109 6.67 20.40 -9.32
N ASP A 110 6.64 21.50 -10.07
CA ASP A 110 5.40 22.09 -10.56
C ASP A 110 4.72 21.28 -11.68
N GLN A 111 5.40 20.26 -12.20
CA GLN A 111 4.84 19.29 -13.15
C GLN A 111 4.11 18.13 -12.45
N CYS A 112 4.28 17.98 -11.13
CA CYS A 112 3.60 16.95 -10.35
C CYS A 112 2.12 17.30 -10.12
N GLU A 113 1.23 16.58 -10.82
CA GLU A 113 -0.22 16.73 -10.68
C GLU A 113 -0.80 15.61 -9.80
N THR A 114 -1.53 15.95 -8.74
CA THR A 114 -2.08 14.94 -7.82
C THR A 114 -3.54 14.62 -8.14
N VAL A 115 -3.82 13.34 -8.43
CA VAL A 115 -5.17 12.84 -8.73
C VAL A 115 -5.71 12.03 -7.55
N PHE A 116 -6.80 12.52 -6.96
CA PHE A 116 -7.48 11.87 -5.84
C PHE A 116 -8.60 10.94 -6.29
N PHE A 117 -8.61 9.73 -5.74
CA PHE A 117 -9.68 8.76 -5.91
C PHE A 117 -10.41 8.58 -4.59
N LEU A 118 -11.73 8.80 -4.60
CA LEU A 118 -12.58 8.40 -3.48
C LEU A 118 -12.64 6.88 -3.41
N ALA A 119 -12.35 6.33 -2.23
CA ALA A 119 -12.55 4.92 -1.94
C ALA A 119 -14.05 4.59 -1.99
N LYS A 120 -14.38 3.42 -2.54
CA LYS A 120 -15.75 2.91 -2.52
C LYS A 120 -16.23 2.69 -1.08
N PRO A 121 -17.54 2.86 -0.80
CA PRO A 121 -18.08 2.74 0.57
C PRO A 121 -17.65 1.47 1.32
N GLU A 122 -17.62 0.33 0.63
CA GLU A 122 -17.21 -0.96 1.19
C GLU A 122 -15.72 -1.02 1.62
N TYR A 123 -14.89 -0.07 1.19
CA TYR A 123 -13.46 -0.03 1.49
C TYR A 123 -13.03 1.19 2.34
N GLN A 124 -13.93 2.13 2.61
CA GLN A 124 -13.60 3.37 3.34
C GLN A 124 -13.11 3.13 4.78
N HIS A 125 -13.60 2.08 5.43
CA HIS A 125 -13.22 1.73 6.80
C HIS A 125 -11.91 0.94 6.88
N LEU A 126 -11.31 0.55 5.74
CA LEU A 126 -10.14 -0.31 5.73
C LEU A 126 -8.85 0.47 5.99
N SER A 127 -8.02 -0.07 6.88
CA SER A 127 -6.59 0.27 6.99
C SER A 127 -5.77 -1.00 7.20
N SER A 128 -4.56 -1.06 6.65
CA SER A 128 -3.69 -2.23 6.84
C SER A 128 -3.38 -2.49 8.32
N SER A 129 -3.31 -1.44 9.14
CA SER A 129 -3.15 -1.56 10.60
C SER A 129 -4.36 -2.24 11.26
N LEU A 130 -5.58 -1.79 10.96
CA LEU A 130 -6.81 -2.39 11.50
C LEU A 130 -6.93 -3.86 11.09
N LEU A 131 -6.64 -4.18 9.83
CA LEU A 131 -6.70 -5.56 9.34
C LEU A 131 -5.68 -6.47 10.05
N LYS A 132 -4.46 -5.98 10.30
CA LYS A 132 -3.46 -6.72 11.10
C LYS A 132 -3.93 -6.95 12.54
N GLU A 133 -4.56 -5.95 13.16
CA GLU A 133 -5.09 -6.06 14.52
C GLU A 133 -6.21 -7.09 14.62
N VAL A 134 -7.23 -7.00 13.76
CA VAL A 134 -8.36 -7.94 13.74
C VAL A 134 -7.89 -9.36 13.48
N THR A 135 -6.95 -9.56 12.54
CA THR A 135 -6.39 -10.89 12.26
C THR A 135 -5.62 -11.44 13.46
N SER A 136 -4.86 -10.59 14.16
CA SER A 136 -4.11 -10.98 15.36
C SER A 136 -5.04 -11.37 16.52
N ALA A 137 -6.26 -10.83 16.54
CA ALA A 137 -7.32 -11.21 17.49
C ALA A 137 -8.13 -12.44 17.05
N GLY A 138 -7.78 -13.09 15.92
CA GLY A 138 -8.47 -14.27 15.40
C GLY A 138 -9.71 -13.97 14.55
N GLY A 139 -9.95 -12.71 14.18
CA GLY A 139 -11.03 -12.35 13.26
C GLY A 139 -10.73 -12.74 11.81
N ASP A 140 -11.76 -13.14 11.06
CA ASP A 140 -11.64 -13.38 9.62
C ASP A 140 -11.83 -12.08 8.83
N ILE A 141 -10.84 -11.76 8.00
CA ILE A 141 -10.81 -10.58 7.13
C ILE A 141 -10.59 -10.96 5.66
N SER A 142 -10.79 -12.23 5.31
CA SER A 142 -10.62 -12.75 3.96
C SER A 142 -11.36 -11.91 2.90
N ALA A 143 -12.50 -11.30 3.27
CA ALA A 143 -13.29 -10.42 2.43
C ALA A 143 -12.63 -9.06 2.09
N TYR A 144 -11.48 -8.71 2.69
CA TYR A 144 -10.84 -7.39 2.55
C TYR A 144 -9.41 -7.44 2.00
N LEU A 145 -8.90 -8.64 1.70
CA LEU A 145 -7.56 -8.86 1.18
C LEU A 145 -7.57 -9.73 -0.08
N PRO A 146 -6.63 -9.53 -1.03
CA PRO A 146 -6.31 -10.55 -2.01
C PRO A 146 -5.96 -11.88 -1.33
N ALA A 147 -6.35 -13.01 -1.95
CA ALA A 147 -6.19 -14.34 -1.34
C ALA A 147 -4.74 -14.65 -0.95
N ASN A 148 -3.78 -14.39 -1.84
CA ASN A 148 -2.36 -14.60 -1.59
C ASN A 148 -1.84 -13.80 -0.38
N ILE A 149 -2.34 -12.57 -0.21
CA ILE A 149 -1.98 -11.68 0.90
C ILE A 149 -2.64 -12.14 2.21
N ASN A 150 -3.90 -12.55 2.16
CA ASN A 150 -4.62 -13.09 3.32
C ASN A 150 -3.90 -14.30 3.91
N GLU A 151 -3.48 -15.24 3.07
CA GLU A 151 -2.74 -16.43 3.49
C GLU A 151 -1.37 -16.06 4.08
N ALA A 152 -0.64 -15.14 3.43
CA ALA A 152 0.64 -14.65 3.94
C ALA A 152 0.51 -13.95 5.31
N LEU A 153 -0.56 -13.17 5.50
CA LEU A 153 -0.84 -12.48 6.75
C LEU A 153 -1.15 -13.46 7.89
N LYS A 154 -2.05 -14.42 7.66
CA LYS A 154 -2.39 -15.45 8.64
C LYS A 154 -1.14 -16.21 9.08
N LYS A 155 -0.33 -16.66 8.12
CA LYS A 155 0.93 -17.37 8.39
C LYS A 155 1.90 -16.52 9.23
N ARG A 156 2.15 -15.26 8.84
CA ARG A 156 3.09 -14.36 9.54
C ARG A 156 2.66 -14.07 10.98
N LEU A 157 1.37 -13.91 11.23
CA LEU A 157 0.86 -13.63 12.57
C LEU A 157 0.93 -14.87 13.48
N MET A 158 0.61 -16.07 12.95
CA MET A 158 0.81 -17.32 13.68
C MET A 158 2.29 -17.55 14.07
N GLU A 159 3.22 -17.31 13.14
CA GLU A 159 4.66 -17.41 13.42
C GLU A 159 5.10 -16.45 14.55
N ARG A 160 4.60 -15.21 14.53
CA ARG A 160 4.89 -14.22 15.59
C ARG A 160 4.33 -14.64 16.94
N GLU A 161 3.13 -15.20 16.99
CA GLU A 161 2.52 -15.69 18.21
C GLU A 161 3.33 -16.85 18.80
N MET A 162 3.71 -17.83 17.97
CA MET A 162 4.56 -18.95 18.41
C MET A 162 5.91 -18.48 18.95
N LEU A 163 6.53 -17.49 18.31
CA LEU A 163 7.78 -16.88 18.79
C LEU A 163 7.60 -16.13 20.12
N ARG A 164 6.46 -15.47 20.33
CA ARG A 164 6.13 -14.81 21.59
C ARG A 164 6.01 -15.82 22.72
N VAL A 165 5.21 -16.88 22.51
CA VAL A 165 5.01 -17.95 23.51
C VAL A 165 6.34 -18.63 23.87
N LYS A 166 7.21 -18.90 22.89
CA LYS A 166 8.55 -19.45 23.17
C LYS A 166 9.40 -18.54 24.05
N LYS A 167 9.45 -17.23 23.73
CA LYS A 167 10.20 -16.24 24.52
C LYS A 167 9.66 -16.08 25.94
N ASP A 168 8.35 -16.12 26.12
CA ASP A 168 7.72 -16.01 27.43
C ASP A 168 8.03 -17.25 28.29
N ASN A 169 8.01 -18.45 27.68
CA ASN A 169 8.38 -19.69 28.35
C ASN A 169 9.87 -19.76 28.71
N GLU A 170 10.77 -19.19 27.89
CA GLU A 170 12.20 -19.11 28.19
C GLU A 170 12.51 -18.13 29.32
N LYS A 171 11.78 -17.02 29.43
CA LYS A 171 11.92 -16.04 30.53
C LYS A 171 11.36 -16.52 31.86
N ALA A 172 10.42 -17.47 31.83
CA ALA A 172 9.80 -18.04 33.01
C ALA A 172 10.59 -19.22 33.63
N ARG A 173 11.70 -19.63 32.99
CA ARG A 173 12.64 -20.66 33.48
C ARG A 173 13.88 -20.01 34.07
#